data_AF-A0A961DGC0-F1
#
_entry.id   AF-A0A961DGC0-F1
#
_cell.length_a   1.000
_cell.length_b   1.000
_cell.length_c   1.000
_cell.angle_alpha   90.00
_cell.angle_beta   90.00
_cell.angle_gamma   90.00
#
_symmetry.space_group_name_H-M   'P 1'
#
loop_
_entity.id
_entity.type
_entity.pdbx_description
1 polymer ?
#
loop_
_entity_poly.entity_id
_entity_poly.type
_entity_poly.pdbx_seq_one_letter_code
_entity_poly.pdbx_strand_id
1 'polypeptide(L)'
;MNTSASHTTARQRFIQNLAESELFQHYQKAFHTLTSLPLNLESVGEDVHMDHVTTRTGVAGVVETQVPVRVGKNTIAVMLTGGVRLQPANADTFAPVAKALLDEGRSAAEVRSARVQFEHVPVMQPERYEAAIAILQSFSLQLGESAHRLLFANATHEPEAVRNAKAFIHQHLAEPMSLEAVAKAVNVSPFHFCKLFKRATGLTFTDFVNRARVEKAKRMLMKPAARITEVAYDVGFQSLSHFNRSFRRIADESPTEFRSRMKNGSPALLAA
;
A
#
# COMPACT_ATOMS: atom_id res chain seq x y z
N MET A 1 6.78 34.18 15.58
CA MET A 1 5.95 33.77 14.43
C MET A 1 6.51 32.46 13.91
N ASN A 2 5.92 31.34 14.34
CA ASN A 2 6.41 30.01 14.01
C ASN A 2 5.66 29.51 12.77
N THR A 3 6.37 29.37 11.66
CA THR A 3 5.87 28.84 10.39
C THR A 3 5.79 27.31 10.47
N SER A 4 4.69 26.79 11.01
CA SER A 4 4.32 25.38 10.93
C SER A 4 3.77 25.05 9.54
N ALA A 5 4.66 24.99 8.55
CA ALA A 5 4.35 24.37 7.27
C ALA A 5 4.21 22.85 7.48
N SER A 6 2.96 22.39 7.58
CA SER A 6 2.57 21.00 7.77
C SER A 6 3.13 20.10 6.66
N HIS A 7 4.15 19.32 6.98
CA HIS A 7 4.55 18.16 6.16
C HIS A 7 3.45 17.09 6.27
N THR A 8 2.44 17.22 5.43
CA THR A 8 1.40 16.18 5.24
C THR A 8 2.10 14.90 4.77
N THR A 9 2.05 13.83 5.58
CA THR A 9 2.69 12.54 5.25
C THR A 9 2.09 11.94 3.97
N ALA A 10 2.85 11.08 3.27
CA ALA A 10 2.37 10.43 2.05
C ALA A 10 1.05 9.66 2.27
N ARG A 11 0.88 9.08 3.47
CA ARG A 11 -0.35 8.42 3.90
C ARG A 11 -1.51 9.40 4.07
N GLN A 12 -1.29 10.53 4.73
CA GLN A 12 -2.32 11.55 4.91
C GLN A 12 -2.82 12.08 3.56
N ARG A 13 -1.91 12.29 2.59
CA ARG A 13 -2.27 12.69 1.23
C ARG A 13 -3.05 11.61 0.48
N PHE A 14 -2.69 10.35 0.64
CA PHE A 14 -3.43 9.24 0.04
C PHE A 14 -4.87 9.16 0.57
N ILE A 15 -5.07 9.30 1.88
CA ILE A 15 -6.42 9.31 2.48
C ILE A 15 -7.21 10.54 2.04
N GLN A 16 -6.58 11.71 1.94
CA GLN A 16 -7.24 12.90 1.39
C GLN A 16 -7.74 12.67 -0.03
N ASN A 17 -6.89 12.13 -0.92
CA ASN A 17 -7.30 11.80 -2.28
C ASN A 17 -8.43 10.76 -2.34
N LEU A 18 -8.43 9.80 -1.41
CA LEU A 18 -9.49 8.79 -1.31
C LEU A 18 -10.82 9.42 -0.85
N ALA A 19 -10.77 10.35 0.10
CA ALA A 19 -11.93 11.12 0.56
C ALA A 19 -12.47 12.06 -0.53
N GLU A 20 -11.60 12.58 -1.41
CA GLU A 20 -11.99 13.43 -2.54
C GLU A 20 -12.40 12.64 -3.78
N SER A 21 -12.29 11.30 -3.76
CA SER A 21 -12.63 10.46 -4.91
C SER A 21 -14.14 10.50 -5.22
N GLU A 22 -14.49 10.41 -6.52
CA GLU A 22 -15.89 10.31 -6.95
C GLU A 22 -16.63 9.17 -6.26
N LEU A 23 -15.94 8.04 -6.02
CA LEU A 23 -16.51 6.88 -5.33
C LEU A 23 -16.97 7.25 -3.92
N PHE A 24 -16.11 7.90 -3.14
CA PHE A 24 -16.46 8.27 -1.76
C PHE A 24 -17.51 9.37 -1.73
N GLN A 25 -17.45 10.35 -2.64
CA GLN A 25 -18.49 11.38 -2.76
C GLN A 25 -19.88 10.78 -3.05
N HIS A 26 -19.96 9.75 -3.90
CA HIS A 26 -21.20 9.00 -4.12
C HIS A 26 -21.68 8.29 -2.84
N TYR A 27 -20.78 7.69 -2.06
CA TYR A 27 -21.13 7.07 -0.78
C TYR A 27 -21.63 8.08 0.24
N GLN A 28 -20.99 9.25 0.35
CA GLN A 28 -21.44 10.33 1.22
C GLN A 28 -22.86 10.76 0.85
N LYS A 29 -23.12 11.01 -0.43
CA LYS A 29 -24.44 11.40 -0.92
C LYS A 29 -25.49 10.32 -0.68
N ALA A 30 -25.19 9.07 -1.01
CA ALA A 30 -26.12 7.95 -0.81
C ALA A 30 -26.44 7.74 0.67
N PHE A 31 -25.42 7.72 1.53
CA PHE A 31 -25.59 7.56 2.97
C PHE A 31 -26.39 8.70 3.58
N HIS A 32 -26.06 9.95 3.22
CA HIS A 32 -26.80 11.12 3.69
C HIS A 32 -28.25 11.10 3.23
N THR A 33 -28.52 10.70 1.98
CA THR A 33 -29.90 10.58 1.48
C THR A 33 -30.70 9.54 2.27
N LEU A 34 -30.07 8.42 2.64
CA LEU A 34 -30.73 7.33 3.35
C LEU A 34 -30.90 7.59 4.85
N THR A 35 -30.01 8.37 5.47
CA THR A 35 -29.92 8.47 6.94
C THR A 35 -30.05 9.89 7.48
N SER A 36 -29.91 10.91 6.62
CA SER A 36 -29.71 12.30 6.98
C SER A 36 -28.45 12.56 7.84
N LEU A 37 -27.56 11.57 7.97
CA LEU A 37 -26.31 11.67 8.71
C LEU A 37 -25.16 11.98 7.76
N PRO A 38 -24.11 12.68 8.23
CA PRO A 38 -22.87 12.81 7.48
C PRO A 38 -22.11 11.47 7.47
N LEU A 39 -21.26 11.31 6.46
CA LEU A 39 -20.26 10.25 6.37
C LEU A 39 -18.91 10.90 6.10
N ASN A 40 -17.95 10.71 6.99
CA ASN A 40 -16.60 11.27 6.85
C ASN A 40 -15.57 10.14 6.77
N LEU A 41 -14.45 10.39 6.10
CA LEU A 41 -13.32 9.46 6.04
C LEU A 41 -12.11 10.10 6.71
N GLU A 42 -11.59 9.45 7.75
CA GLU A 42 -10.46 9.95 8.53
C GLU A 42 -9.28 8.98 8.53
N SER A 43 -8.06 9.52 8.70
CA SER A 43 -6.87 8.71 8.87
C SER A 43 -6.79 8.14 10.28
N VAL A 44 -6.24 6.93 10.39
CA VAL A 44 -6.11 6.22 11.68
C VAL A 44 -4.67 6.40 12.20
N GLY A 45 -4.46 6.66 13.49
CA GLY A 45 -3.10 6.68 14.06
C GLY A 45 -2.36 5.35 13.85
N GLU A 46 -1.03 5.37 13.78
CA GLU A 46 -0.23 4.15 13.48
C GLU A 46 -0.43 3.02 14.50
N ASP A 47 -0.79 3.37 15.74
CA ASP A 47 -0.99 2.42 16.83
C ASP A 47 -2.43 1.88 16.95
N VAL A 48 -3.38 2.43 16.20
CA VAL A 48 -4.80 2.08 16.36
C VAL A 48 -5.15 0.86 15.49
N HIS A 49 -5.33 -0.28 16.15
CA HIS A 49 -5.78 -1.52 15.55
C HIS A 49 -7.31 -1.59 15.61
N MET A 50 -7.97 -1.28 14.49
CA MET A 50 -9.42 -1.44 14.37
C MET A 50 -9.75 -2.42 13.24
N ASP A 51 -10.05 -3.65 13.63
CA ASP A 51 -10.31 -4.76 12.72
C ASP A 51 -11.79 -4.97 12.40
N HIS A 52 -12.68 -4.38 13.20
CA HIS A 52 -14.12 -4.56 13.15
C HIS A 52 -14.85 -3.23 13.30
N VAL A 53 -16.11 -3.20 12.87
CA VAL A 53 -17.01 -2.06 13.10
C VAL A 53 -17.18 -1.84 14.58
N THR A 54 -17.01 -0.60 15.03
CA THR A 54 -17.13 -0.23 16.43
C THR A 54 -18.23 0.81 16.56
N THR A 55 -19.26 0.51 17.35
CA THR A 55 -20.33 1.44 17.70
C THR A 55 -20.11 1.89 19.14
N ARG A 56 -20.00 3.20 19.37
CA ARG A 56 -19.86 3.78 20.71
C ARG A 56 -21.11 4.55 21.06
N THR A 57 -21.67 4.27 22.23
CA THR A 57 -22.74 5.08 22.81
C THR A 57 -22.09 6.11 23.74
N GLY A 58 -22.19 7.37 23.36
CA GLY A 58 -21.74 8.50 24.16
C GLY A 58 -22.75 8.91 25.23
N VAL A 59 -22.51 10.09 25.80
CA VAL A 59 -23.44 10.73 26.72
C VAL A 59 -24.80 10.92 26.03
N ALA A 60 -25.89 10.79 26.78
CA ALA A 60 -27.25 10.98 26.28
C ALA A 60 -27.80 9.89 25.32
N GLY A 61 -27.10 8.77 25.15
CA GLY A 61 -27.53 7.72 24.23
C GLY A 61 -27.31 8.06 22.75
N VAL A 62 -26.48 9.07 22.46
CA VAL A 62 -26.02 9.34 21.09
C VAL A 62 -25.02 8.26 20.71
N VAL A 63 -25.28 7.57 19.60
CA VAL A 63 -24.40 6.56 19.02
C VAL A 63 -23.63 7.11 17.84
N GLU A 64 -22.35 6.75 17.79
CA GLU A 64 -21.48 6.97 16.65
C GLU A 64 -20.84 5.64 16.26
N THR A 65 -20.84 5.36 14.95
CA THR A 65 -20.24 4.13 14.42
C THR A 65 -19.01 4.47 13.59
N GLN A 66 -17.97 3.68 13.82
CA GLN A 66 -16.72 3.70 13.10
C GLN A 66 -16.59 2.43 12.27
N VAL A 67 -16.45 2.57 10.96
CA VAL A 67 -16.30 1.45 10.03
C VAL A 67 -14.89 1.48 9.43
N PRO A 68 -14.03 0.50 9.74
CA PRO A 68 -12.65 0.50 9.25
C PRO A 68 -12.60 0.18 7.76
N VAL A 69 -11.84 0.98 7.00
CA VAL A 69 -11.51 0.74 5.60
C VAL A 69 -10.15 0.08 5.54
N ARG A 70 -10.11 -1.13 4.99
CA ARG A 70 -8.95 -2.02 5.06
C ARG A 70 -8.37 -2.33 3.69
N VAL A 71 -7.05 -2.47 3.64
CA VAL A 71 -6.32 -3.00 2.49
C VAL A 71 -5.51 -4.21 2.98
N GLY A 72 -5.93 -5.40 2.57
CA GLY A 72 -5.44 -6.64 3.18
C GLY A 72 -5.75 -6.67 4.68
N LYS A 73 -4.71 -6.85 5.51
CA LYS A 73 -4.87 -6.87 6.97
C LYS A 73 -4.85 -5.48 7.62
N ASN A 74 -4.45 -4.43 6.90
CA ASN A 74 -4.16 -3.12 7.48
C ASN A 74 -5.34 -2.17 7.34
N THR A 75 -5.71 -1.49 8.42
CA THR A 75 -6.70 -0.40 8.39
C THR A 75 -6.03 0.88 7.93
N ILE A 76 -6.49 1.41 6.81
CA ILE A 76 -5.90 2.60 6.18
C ILE A 76 -6.63 3.89 6.56
N ALA A 77 -7.94 3.78 6.81
CA ALA A 77 -8.82 4.88 7.16
C ALA A 77 -10.07 4.35 7.88
N VAL A 78 -10.87 5.27 8.41
CA VAL A 78 -12.12 4.96 9.09
C VAL A 78 -13.22 5.84 8.54
N MET A 79 -14.34 5.21 8.19
CA MET A 79 -15.57 5.91 7.93
C MET A 79 -16.30 6.18 9.25
N LEU A 80 -16.64 7.45 9.47
CA LEU A 80 -17.31 7.93 10.67
C LEU A 80 -18.72 8.37 10.30
N THR A 81 -19.71 7.82 10.99
CA THR A 81 -21.07 8.35 10.95
C THR A 81 -21.18 9.54 11.89
N GLY A 82 -22.02 10.52 11.55
CA GLY A 82 -22.45 11.51 12.55
C GLY A 82 -23.21 10.87 13.71
N GLY A 83 -23.31 11.59 14.82
CA GLY A 83 -24.07 11.17 16.00
C GLY A 83 -25.56 11.07 15.72
N VAL A 84 -26.17 9.96 16.15
CA VAL A 84 -27.62 9.71 16.05
C VAL A 84 -28.14 9.14 17.35
N ARG A 85 -29.42 9.33 17.66
CA ARG A 85 -30.07 8.65 18.78
C ARG A 85 -30.95 7.52 18.28
N LEU A 86 -30.97 6.43 19.04
CA LEU A 86 -31.85 5.28 18.75
C LEU A 86 -33.23 5.39 19.42
N GLN A 87 -33.42 6.43 20.22
CA GLN A 87 -34.68 6.74 20.90
C GLN A 87 -34.93 8.26 20.94
N PRO A 88 -36.20 8.70 20.99
CA PRO A 88 -36.54 10.12 21.05
C PRO A 88 -36.01 10.84 22.30
N ALA A 89 -35.86 12.15 22.20
CA ALA A 89 -35.56 13.01 23.35
C ALA A 89 -36.70 12.99 24.37
N ASN A 90 -36.37 12.81 25.65
CA ASN A 90 -37.27 13.05 26.77
C ASN A 90 -36.46 13.47 28.01
N ALA A 91 -37.15 13.82 29.10
CA ALA A 91 -36.50 14.23 30.34
C ALA A 91 -35.53 13.16 30.87
N ASP A 92 -35.89 11.88 30.79
CA ASP A 92 -35.09 10.77 31.32
C ASP A 92 -33.80 10.55 30.53
N THR A 93 -33.87 10.65 29.20
CA THR A 93 -32.70 10.53 28.31
C THR A 93 -31.76 11.73 28.40
N PHE A 94 -32.28 12.91 28.76
CA PHE A 94 -31.47 14.12 28.96
C PHE A 94 -30.87 14.21 30.38
N ALA A 95 -31.50 13.61 31.39
CA ALA A 95 -31.06 13.71 32.77
C ALA A 95 -29.58 13.31 33.00
N PRO A 96 -29.03 12.24 32.39
CA PRO A 96 -27.61 11.91 32.51
C PRO A 96 -26.69 13.00 31.95
N VAL A 97 -27.10 13.67 30.87
CA VAL A 97 -26.36 14.79 30.23
C VAL A 97 -26.33 15.99 31.14
N ALA A 98 -27.51 16.37 31.65
CA ALA A 98 -27.66 17.49 32.55
C ALA A 98 -26.81 17.29 33.81
N LYS A 99 -26.82 16.08 34.36
CA LYS A 99 -25.99 15.71 35.51
C LYS A 99 -24.50 15.85 35.19
N ALA A 100 -24.01 15.25 34.11
CA ALA A 100 -22.61 15.33 33.73
C ALA A 100 -22.11 16.78 33.55
N LEU A 101 -22.92 17.63 32.89
CA LEU A 101 -22.59 19.05 32.72
C LEU A 101 -22.56 19.81 34.06
N LEU A 102 -23.49 19.53 34.97
CA LEU A 102 -23.49 20.15 36.30
C LEU A 102 -22.30 19.68 37.15
N ASP A 103 -21.95 18.39 37.08
CA ASP A 103 -20.79 17.81 37.77
C ASP A 103 -19.46 18.43 37.25
N GLU A 104 -19.40 18.84 35.98
CA GLU A 104 -18.31 19.61 35.38
C GLU A 104 -18.33 21.12 35.72
N GLY A 105 -19.30 21.57 36.54
CA GLY A 105 -19.43 22.96 36.97
C GLY A 105 -20.05 23.90 35.93
N ARG A 106 -20.72 23.37 34.91
CA ARG A 106 -21.41 24.18 33.88
C ARG A 106 -22.64 24.87 34.47
N SER A 107 -22.91 26.08 34.00
CA SER A 107 -24.05 26.90 34.45
C SER A 107 -25.40 26.35 33.95
N ALA A 108 -26.48 26.72 34.64
CA ALA A 108 -27.83 26.36 34.20
C ALA A 108 -28.19 26.88 32.80
N ALA A 109 -27.59 27.99 32.35
CA ALA A 109 -27.76 28.49 30.99
C ALA A 109 -27.12 27.57 29.95
N GLU A 110 -25.93 27.05 30.25
CA GLU A 110 -25.21 26.10 29.38
C GLU A 110 -25.94 24.75 29.32
N VAL A 111 -26.48 24.27 30.45
CA VAL A 111 -27.31 23.05 30.46
C VAL A 111 -28.57 23.22 29.61
N ARG A 112 -29.25 24.39 29.68
CA ARG A 112 -30.40 24.68 28.81
C ARG A 112 -30.01 24.71 27.33
N SER A 113 -28.86 25.31 26.99
CA SER A 113 -28.33 25.33 25.62
C SER A 113 -28.04 23.91 25.12
N ALA A 114 -27.40 23.08 25.97
CA ALA A 114 -27.15 21.67 25.66
C ALA A 114 -28.44 20.87 25.47
N ARG A 115 -29.53 21.19 26.20
CA ARG A 115 -30.84 20.56 25.99
C ARG A 115 -31.39 20.84 24.60
N VAL A 116 -31.31 22.09 24.14
CA VAL A 116 -31.73 22.46 22.79
C VAL A 116 -30.90 21.70 21.75
N GLN A 117 -29.58 21.63 21.91
CA GLN A 117 -28.72 20.85 21.01
C GLN A 117 -29.06 19.35 21.03
N PHE A 118 -29.28 18.79 22.21
CA PHE A 118 -29.69 17.40 22.39
C PHE A 118 -31.00 17.08 21.67
N GLU A 119 -32.00 17.97 21.75
CA GLU A 119 -33.28 17.80 21.05
C GLU A 119 -33.13 17.75 19.52
N HIS A 120 -32.16 18.47 18.95
CA HIS A 120 -31.90 18.52 17.50
C HIS A 120 -31.07 17.35 16.96
N VAL A 121 -30.49 16.49 17.82
CA VAL A 121 -29.76 15.30 17.34
C VAL A 121 -30.75 14.37 16.60
N PRO A 122 -30.44 13.94 15.36
CA PRO A 122 -31.32 13.05 14.60
C PRO A 122 -31.69 11.78 15.38
N VAL A 123 -32.92 11.31 15.20
CA VAL A 123 -33.42 10.06 15.80
C VAL A 123 -33.67 9.05 14.69
N MET A 124 -33.22 7.82 14.91
CA MET A 124 -33.37 6.72 13.97
C MET A 124 -33.83 5.46 14.69
N GLN A 125 -34.72 4.69 14.06
CA GLN A 125 -35.10 3.38 14.60
C GLN A 125 -33.90 2.42 14.58
N PRO A 126 -33.71 1.58 15.62
CA PRO A 126 -32.59 0.66 15.71
C PRO A 126 -32.38 -0.19 14.45
N GLU A 127 -33.45 -0.77 13.89
CA GLU A 127 -33.38 -1.65 12.73
C GLU A 127 -32.92 -0.91 11.48
N ARG A 128 -33.34 0.36 11.33
CA ARG A 128 -32.89 1.23 10.25
C ARG A 128 -31.42 1.60 10.41
N TYR A 129 -30.97 1.80 11.64
CA TYR A 129 -29.56 2.07 11.94
C TYR A 129 -28.69 0.86 11.62
N GLU A 130 -29.08 -0.34 12.05
CA GLU A 130 -28.39 -1.59 11.72
C GLU A 130 -28.28 -1.80 10.21
N ALA A 131 -29.37 -1.58 9.47
CA ALA A 131 -29.35 -1.65 8.00
C ALA A 131 -28.38 -0.63 7.38
N ALA A 132 -28.34 0.60 7.92
CA ALA A 132 -27.39 1.61 7.46
C ALA A 132 -25.93 1.20 7.72
N ILE A 133 -25.63 0.58 8.86
CA ILE A 133 -24.29 0.06 9.17
C ILE A 133 -23.90 -1.09 8.24
N ALA A 134 -24.82 -2.00 7.91
CA ALA A 134 -24.55 -3.08 6.96
C ALA A 134 -24.20 -2.56 5.55
N ILE A 135 -24.88 -1.50 5.10
CA ILE A 135 -24.55 -0.81 3.84
C ILE A 135 -23.15 -0.18 3.93
N LEU A 136 -22.82 0.49 5.04
CA LEU A 136 -21.50 1.07 5.24
C LEU A 136 -20.38 0.03 5.25
N GLN A 137 -20.62 -1.17 5.79
CA GLN A 137 -19.66 -2.27 5.70
C GLN A 137 -19.38 -2.65 4.24
N SER A 138 -20.42 -2.66 3.39
CA SER A 138 -20.27 -2.91 1.95
C SER A 138 -19.49 -1.80 1.25
N PHE A 139 -19.77 -0.53 1.57
CA PHE A 139 -19.00 0.61 1.07
C PHE A 139 -17.54 0.52 1.50
N SER A 140 -17.28 0.09 2.74
CA SER A 140 -15.93 -0.06 3.26
C SER A 140 -15.11 -1.08 2.48
N LEU A 141 -15.71 -2.24 2.17
CA LEU A 141 -15.08 -3.28 1.36
C LEU A 141 -14.74 -2.75 -0.04
N GLN A 142 -15.70 -2.11 -0.71
CA GLN A 142 -15.50 -1.56 -2.05
C GLN A 142 -14.46 -0.43 -2.09
N LEU A 143 -14.43 0.41 -1.05
CA LEU A 143 -13.45 1.47 -0.92
C LEU A 143 -12.06 0.89 -0.62
N GLY A 144 -11.98 -0.15 0.20
CA GLY A 144 -10.76 -0.92 0.48
C GLY A 144 -10.18 -1.55 -0.79
N GLU A 145 -11.00 -2.19 -1.62
CA GLU A 145 -10.59 -2.74 -2.91
C GLU A 145 -10.13 -1.64 -3.88
N SER A 146 -10.79 -0.49 -3.88
CA SER A 146 -10.40 0.65 -4.72
C SER A 146 -9.06 1.24 -4.25
N ALA A 147 -8.87 1.36 -2.94
CA ALA A 147 -7.60 1.77 -2.34
C ALA A 147 -6.48 0.74 -2.61
N HIS A 148 -6.78 -0.56 -2.54
CA HIS A 148 -5.87 -1.63 -2.94
C HIS A 148 -5.46 -1.45 -4.41
N ARG A 149 -6.41 -1.25 -5.33
CA ARG A 149 -6.07 -0.95 -6.73
C ARG A 149 -5.21 0.31 -6.86
N LEU A 150 -5.45 1.38 -6.13
CA LEU A 150 -4.64 2.61 -6.22
C LEU A 150 -3.22 2.44 -5.64
N LEU A 151 -3.09 1.75 -4.51
CA LEU A 151 -1.80 1.48 -3.88
C LEU A 151 -0.98 0.50 -4.72
N PHE A 152 -1.63 -0.53 -5.27
CA PHE A 152 -0.97 -1.61 -5.98
C PHE A 152 -0.91 -1.41 -7.49
N ALA A 153 -1.72 -0.57 -8.13
CA ALA A 153 -1.52 -0.16 -9.53
C ALA A 153 -0.20 0.61 -9.72
N ASN A 154 0.25 1.32 -8.67
CA ASN A 154 1.56 1.94 -8.59
C ASN A 154 2.69 0.95 -8.24
N ALA A 155 2.35 -0.23 -7.70
CA ALA A 155 3.29 -1.31 -7.42
C ALA A 155 3.40 -2.31 -8.58
N THR A 156 2.37 -2.45 -9.42
CA THR A 156 2.36 -3.31 -10.61
C THR A 156 3.03 -2.67 -11.81
N HIS A 157 3.17 -1.34 -11.84
CA HIS A 157 4.00 -0.68 -12.85
C HIS A 157 5.41 -0.50 -12.30
N GLU A 158 6.27 -1.47 -12.60
CA GLU A 158 7.70 -1.20 -12.64
C GLU A 158 7.92 0.17 -13.30
N PRO A 159 8.62 1.11 -12.62
CA PRO A 159 8.81 2.45 -13.17
C PRO A 159 9.32 2.36 -14.59
N GLU A 160 8.77 3.16 -15.52
CA GLU A 160 9.12 3.07 -16.94
C GLU A 160 10.64 3.13 -17.16
N ALA A 161 11.34 3.98 -16.41
CA ALA A 161 12.81 4.04 -16.42
C ALA A 161 13.47 2.70 -16.02
N VAL A 162 12.91 1.94 -15.07
CA VAL A 162 13.42 0.62 -14.68
C VAL A 162 13.09 -0.43 -15.74
N ARG A 163 11.88 -0.42 -16.29
CA ARG A 163 11.48 -1.33 -17.38
C ARG A 163 12.36 -1.14 -18.62
N ASN A 164 12.56 0.11 -19.03
CA ASN A 164 13.41 0.48 -20.16
C ASN A 164 14.88 0.14 -19.86
N ALA A 165 15.34 0.34 -18.62
CA ALA A 165 16.69 -0.06 -18.23
C ALA A 165 16.88 -1.57 -18.28
N LYS A 166 15.92 -2.39 -17.85
CA LYS A 166 15.99 -3.85 -18.00
C LYS A 166 16.07 -4.27 -19.46
N ALA A 167 15.24 -3.68 -20.32
CA ALA A 167 15.28 -3.96 -21.76
C ALA A 167 16.65 -3.61 -22.36
N PHE A 168 17.18 -2.42 -22.04
CA PHE A 168 18.52 -1.99 -22.44
C PHE A 168 19.60 -2.96 -21.93
N ILE A 169 19.55 -3.33 -20.65
CA ILE A 169 20.51 -4.27 -20.05
C ILE A 169 20.52 -5.60 -20.81
N HIS A 170 19.33 -6.16 -21.09
CA HIS A 170 19.21 -7.45 -21.77
C HIS A 170 19.72 -7.42 -23.22
N GLN A 171 19.50 -6.31 -23.93
CA GLN A 171 19.99 -6.11 -25.30
C GLN A 171 21.52 -5.97 -25.35
N HIS A 172 22.12 -5.31 -24.36
CA HIS A 172 23.54 -4.95 -24.34
C HIS A 172 24.40 -5.78 -23.35
N LEU A 173 23.95 -6.98 -22.95
CA LEU A 173 24.65 -7.78 -21.91
C LEU A 173 26.12 -8.05 -22.20
N ALA A 174 26.47 -8.27 -23.49
CA ALA A 174 27.83 -8.59 -23.92
C ALA A 174 28.78 -7.37 -23.94
N GLU A 175 28.22 -6.17 -23.90
CA GLU A 175 28.98 -4.93 -24.03
C GLU A 175 29.41 -4.38 -22.66
N PRO A 176 30.51 -3.60 -22.58
CA PRO A 176 30.82 -2.80 -21.39
C PRO A 176 29.65 -1.85 -21.09
N MET A 177 29.11 -1.94 -19.88
CA MET A 177 27.93 -1.19 -19.48
C MET A 177 28.20 -0.43 -18.19
N SER A 178 28.07 0.89 -18.24
CA SER A 178 28.18 1.74 -17.06
C SER A 178 26.81 2.16 -16.55
N LEU A 179 26.75 2.47 -15.25
CA LEU A 179 25.55 2.99 -14.61
C LEU A 179 25.10 4.30 -15.29
N GLU A 180 26.06 5.16 -15.62
CA GLU A 180 25.85 6.47 -16.24
C GLU A 180 25.24 6.35 -17.62
N ALA A 181 25.70 5.38 -18.42
CA ALA A 181 25.15 5.13 -19.75
C ALA A 181 23.68 4.70 -19.69
N VAL A 182 23.34 3.79 -18.79
CA VAL A 182 21.96 3.30 -18.63
C VAL A 182 21.05 4.39 -18.04
N ALA A 183 21.54 5.12 -17.04
CA ALA A 183 20.79 6.24 -16.46
C ALA A 183 20.50 7.33 -17.51
N LYS A 184 21.47 7.64 -18.38
CA LYS A 184 21.29 8.55 -19.51
C LYS A 184 20.29 8.00 -20.53
N ALA A 185 20.38 6.72 -20.89
CA ALA A 185 19.46 6.07 -21.83
C ALA A 185 17.99 6.09 -21.36
N VAL A 186 17.77 6.13 -20.04
CA VAL A 186 16.42 6.19 -19.43
C VAL A 186 16.06 7.55 -18.85
N ASN A 187 16.79 8.61 -19.24
CA ASN A 187 16.52 10.01 -18.90
C ASN A 187 16.41 10.31 -17.39
N VAL A 188 17.27 9.70 -16.57
CA VAL A 188 17.34 9.95 -15.12
C VAL A 188 18.77 10.19 -14.66
N SER A 189 18.94 10.90 -13.53
CA SER A 189 20.27 11.04 -12.93
C SER A 189 20.78 9.71 -12.37
N PRO A 190 22.10 9.44 -12.36
CA PRO A 190 22.66 8.17 -11.84
C PRO A 190 22.25 7.88 -10.39
N PHE A 191 22.23 8.91 -9.53
CA PHE A 191 21.82 8.78 -8.14
C PHE A 191 20.34 8.38 -8.02
N HIS A 192 19.46 9.04 -8.78
CA HIS A 192 18.03 8.70 -8.79
C HIS A 192 17.81 7.29 -9.35
N PHE A 193 18.52 6.94 -10.42
CA PHE A 193 18.47 5.61 -11.03
C PHE A 193 18.81 4.50 -10.04
N CYS A 194 19.93 4.60 -9.31
CA CYS A 194 20.32 3.61 -8.30
C CYS A 194 19.22 3.36 -7.27
N LYS A 195 18.65 4.44 -6.72
CA LYS A 195 17.58 4.35 -5.72
C LYS A 195 16.31 3.75 -6.31
N LEU A 196 15.92 4.20 -7.50
CA LEU A 196 14.74 3.73 -8.20
C LEU A 196 14.85 2.24 -8.56
N PHE A 197 15.97 1.85 -9.15
CA PHE A 197 16.24 0.49 -9.62
C PHE A 197 16.33 -0.50 -8.45
N LYS A 198 17.02 -0.14 -7.36
CA LYS A 198 17.10 -1.00 -6.16
C LYS A 198 15.74 -1.17 -5.49
N ARG A 199 14.94 -0.10 -5.42
CA ARG A 199 13.58 -0.16 -4.86
C ARG A 199 12.66 -1.05 -5.70
N ALA A 200 12.77 -0.97 -7.03
CA ALA A 200 11.91 -1.73 -7.94
C ALA A 200 12.33 -3.21 -8.09
N THR A 201 13.63 -3.49 -8.09
CA THR A 201 14.15 -4.84 -8.38
C THR A 201 14.66 -5.61 -7.17
N GLY A 202 14.84 -4.94 -6.03
CA GLY A 202 15.51 -5.49 -4.85
C GLY A 202 17.04 -5.63 -5.00
N LEU A 203 17.59 -5.32 -6.19
CA LEU A 203 19.00 -5.54 -6.53
C LEU A 203 19.70 -4.22 -6.89
N THR A 204 21.01 -4.16 -6.65
CA THR A 204 21.81 -3.08 -7.25
C THR A 204 21.88 -3.28 -8.76
N PHE A 205 22.12 -2.20 -9.51
CA PHE A 205 22.32 -2.27 -10.96
C PHE A 205 23.40 -3.31 -11.34
N THR A 206 24.56 -3.25 -10.67
CA THR A 206 25.68 -4.16 -10.91
C THR A 206 25.32 -5.61 -10.61
N ASP A 207 24.60 -5.87 -9.51
CA ASP A 207 24.13 -7.22 -9.17
C ASP A 207 23.14 -7.76 -10.20
N PHE A 208 22.22 -6.92 -10.67
CA PHE A 208 21.25 -7.29 -11.68
C PHE A 208 21.94 -7.67 -13.00
N VAL A 209 22.89 -6.84 -13.47
CA VAL A 209 23.69 -7.13 -14.68
C VAL A 209 24.46 -8.43 -14.51
N ASN A 210 25.20 -8.60 -13.41
CA ASN A 210 25.97 -9.81 -13.17
C ASN A 210 25.08 -11.07 -13.12
N ARG A 211 23.91 -10.98 -12.51
CA ARG A 211 22.93 -12.08 -12.48
C ARG A 211 22.44 -12.43 -13.88
N ALA A 212 22.05 -11.43 -14.67
CA ALA A 212 21.63 -11.64 -16.05
C ALA A 212 22.73 -12.26 -16.93
N ARG A 213 23.99 -11.83 -16.74
CA ARG A 213 25.16 -12.42 -17.42
C ARG A 213 25.41 -13.86 -17.00
N VAL A 214 25.35 -14.18 -15.70
CA VAL A 214 25.50 -15.55 -15.20
C VAL A 214 24.39 -16.47 -15.74
N GLU A 215 23.15 -16.02 -15.78
CA GLU A 215 22.04 -16.80 -16.36
C GLU A 215 22.20 -17.01 -17.88
N LYS A 216 22.80 -16.06 -18.61
CA LYS A 216 23.21 -16.28 -20.01
C LYS A 216 24.36 -17.28 -20.11
N ALA A 217 25.36 -17.17 -19.23
CA ALA A 217 26.52 -18.06 -19.21
C ALA A 217 26.12 -19.51 -18.92
N LYS A 218 25.23 -19.75 -17.95
CA LYS A 218 24.66 -21.09 -17.67
C LYS A 218 24.09 -21.73 -18.94
N ARG A 219 23.32 -20.96 -19.72
CA ARG A 219 22.74 -21.43 -21.00
C ARG A 219 23.82 -21.76 -22.04
N MET A 220 24.88 -20.96 -22.12
CA MET A 220 25.99 -21.21 -23.04
C MET A 220 26.84 -22.42 -22.64
N LEU A 221 27.05 -22.64 -21.33
CA LEU A 221 27.83 -23.75 -20.79
C LEU A 221 27.16 -25.11 -20.94
N MET A 222 25.86 -25.15 -21.27
CA MET A 222 25.18 -26.39 -21.65
C MET A 222 25.68 -26.94 -23.01
N LYS A 223 26.32 -26.12 -23.84
CA LYS A 223 26.89 -26.57 -25.12
C LYS A 223 28.23 -27.28 -24.87
N PRO A 224 28.42 -28.55 -25.30
CA PRO A 224 29.61 -29.33 -24.98
C PRO A 224 30.95 -28.72 -25.43
N ALA A 225 30.93 -27.95 -26.52
CA ALA A 225 32.12 -27.32 -27.12
C ALA A 225 32.47 -25.94 -26.52
N ALA A 226 31.63 -25.36 -25.67
CA ALA A 226 31.87 -24.01 -25.15
C ALA A 226 33.05 -23.98 -24.15
N ARG A 227 34.04 -23.13 -24.40
CA ARG A 227 35.12 -22.86 -23.44
C ARG A 227 34.65 -21.86 -22.40
N ILE A 228 34.91 -22.14 -21.12
CA ILE A 228 34.48 -21.28 -20.00
C ILE A 228 35.02 -19.85 -20.14
N THR A 229 36.26 -19.72 -20.60
CA THR A 229 36.90 -18.42 -20.87
C THR A 229 36.17 -17.63 -21.93
N GLU A 230 35.87 -18.25 -23.08
CA GLU A 230 35.12 -17.63 -24.17
C GLU A 230 33.72 -17.21 -23.69
N VAL A 231 33.00 -18.10 -22.98
CA VAL A 231 31.69 -17.77 -22.41
C VAL A 231 31.75 -16.58 -21.47
N ALA A 232 32.78 -16.47 -20.62
CA ALA A 232 32.91 -15.35 -19.69
C ALA A 232 32.99 -14.00 -20.44
N TYR A 233 33.79 -13.94 -21.51
CA TYR A 233 33.92 -12.75 -22.33
C TYR A 233 32.67 -12.49 -23.19
N ASP A 234 32.06 -13.52 -23.78
CA ASP A 234 30.86 -13.41 -24.63
C ASP A 234 29.61 -12.92 -23.88
N VAL A 235 29.54 -13.17 -22.57
CA VAL A 235 28.47 -12.61 -21.73
C VAL A 235 28.83 -11.25 -21.14
N GLY A 236 30.00 -10.68 -21.47
CA GLY A 236 30.39 -9.31 -21.14
C GLY A 236 31.20 -9.13 -19.84
N PHE A 237 31.79 -10.19 -19.28
CA PHE A 237 32.78 -10.00 -18.20
C PHE A 237 34.12 -9.56 -18.76
N GLN A 238 34.74 -8.55 -18.13
CA GLN A 238 36.06 -8.05 -18.52
C GLN A 238 37.23 -8.88 -17.98
N SER A 239 36.97 -9.78 -17.01
CA SER A 239 37.98 -10.69 -16.49
C SER A 239 37.39 -12.00 -16.01
N LEU A 240 38.14 -13.09 -16.19
CA LEU A 240 37.77 -14.42 -15.74
C LEU A 240 37.63 -14.48 -14.21
N SER A 241 38.47 -13.75 -13.47
CA SER A 241 38.40 -13.68 -12.00
C SER A 241 37.09 -13.07 -11.51
N HIS A 242 36.60 -12.00 -12.15
CA HIS A 242 35.30 -11.41 -11.81
C HIS A 242 34.14 -12.33 -12.17
N PHE A 243 34.22 -12.98 -13.33
CA PHE A 243 33.26 -14.00 -13.74
C PHE A 243 33.15 -15.14 -12.73
N ASN A 244 34.27 -15.77 -12.37
CA ASN A 244 34.28 -16.92 -11.45
C ASN A 244 33.68 -16.57 -10.08
N ARG A 245 34.03 -15.40 -9.52
CA ARG A 245 33.46 -14.93 -8.25
C ARG A 245 31.96 -14.66 -8.36
N SER A 246 31.52 -14.00 -9.42
CA SER A 246 30.11 -13.70 -9.65
C SER A 246 29.30 -14.97 -9.88
N PHE A 247 29.80 -15.89 -10.69
CA PHE A 247 29.15 -17.16 -10.99
C PHE A 247 28.98 -17.98 -9.71
N ARG A 248 30.05 -18.16 -8.92
CA ARG A 248 29.98 -18.90 -7.65
C ARG A 248 29.00 -18.27 -6.67
N ARG A 249 28.99 -16.95 -6.55
CA ARG A 249 28.05 -16.24 -5.66
C ARG A 249 26.59 -16.39 -6.09
N ILE A 250 26.31 -16.42 -7.40
CA ILE A 250 24.94 -16.42 -7.94
C ILE A 250 24.40 -17.83 -8.15
N ALA A 251 25.26 -18.78 -8.52
CA ALA A 251 24.90 -20.17 -8.84
C ALA A 251 25.23 -21.15 -7.71
N ASP A 252 25.93 -20.70 -6.67
CA ASP A 252 26.42 -21.50 -5.54
C ASP A 252 27.41 -22.64 -5.92
N GLU A 253 27.94 -22.59 -7.14
CA GLU A 253 28.94 -23.52 -7.66
C GLU A 253 29.83 -22.80 -8.69
N SER A 254 31.01 -23.32 -8.98
CA SER A 254 31.89 -22.77 -10.03
C SER A 254 31.37 -23.11 -11.44
N PRO A 255 31.76 -22.34 -12.48
CA PRO A 255 31.41 -22.66 -13.86
C PRO A 255 31.83 -24.06 -14.31
N THR A 256 32.97 -24.56 -13.80
CA THR A 256 33.48 -25.90 -14.09
C THR A 256 32.62 -26.98 -13.45
N GLU A 257 32.25 -26.79 -12.18
CA GLU A 257 31.34 -27.70 -11.44
C GLU A 257 29.97 -27.73 -12.10
N PHE A 258 29.38 -26.57 -12.41
CA PHE A 258 28.11 -26.47 -13.16
C PHE A 258 28.17 -27.27 -14.47
N ARG A 259 29.24 -27.10 -15.25
CA ARG A 259 29.40 -27.82 -16.53
C ARG A 259 29.56 -29.32 -16.33
N SER A 260 30.32 -29.75 -15.33
CA SER A 260 30.50 -31.18 -15.00
C SER A 260 29.15 -31.80 -14.59
N ARG A 261 28.39 -31.11 -13.74
CA ARG A 261 27.05 -31.51 -13.30
C ARG A 261 26.08 -31.66 -14.47
N MET A 262 26.07 -30.71 -15.40
CA MET A 262 25.22 -30.78 -16.59
C MET A 262 25.65 -31.89 -17.57
N LYS A 263 26.95 -32.20 -17.68
CA LYS A 263 27.45 -33.34 -18.49
C LYS A 263 27.07 -34.69 -17.88
N ASN A 264 27.17 -34.82 -16.56
CA ASN A 264 26.90 -36.06 -15.85
C ASN A 264 25.39 -36.28 -15.62
N GLY A 265 24.56 -35.25 -15.80
CA GLY A 265 23.11 -35.27 -15.63
C GLY A 265 22.28 -35.60 -16.88
N SER A 266 22.88 -36.09 -17.97
CA SER A 266 22.15 -36.63 -19.14
C SER A 266 22.68 -38.02 -19.45
N PRO A 267 21.97 -39.09 -19.04
CA PRO A 267 20.87 -39.64 -19.87
C PRO A 267 19.75 -40.37 -19.08
N ALA A 268 18.68 -39.69 -18.62
CA ALA A 268 17.50 -40.40 -18.08
C ALA A 268 16.15 -39.65 -18.07
N LEU A 269 16.08 -38.34 -18.31
CA LEU A 269 14.86 -37.55 -18.01
C LEU A 269 14.01 -37.15 -19.23
N LEU A 270 14.04 -37.93 -20.31
CA LEU A 270 13.15 -37.75 -21.48
C LEU A 270 12.38 -39.02 -21.88
N ALA A 271 12.26 -40.01 -20.99
CA ALA A 271 11.39 -41.16 -21.20
C ALA A 271 10.53 -41.41 -19.95
N ALA A 272 9.44 -40.65 -19.83
CA ALA A 272 8.27 -40.98 -19.03
C ALA A 272 7.05 -40.24 -19.60
#